data_AF-A0A6I5X068-F1
#
_entry.id   AF-A0A6I5X068-F1
#
_cell.length_a   1.000
_cell.length_b   1.000
_cell.length_c   1.000
_cell.angle_alpha   90.00
_cell.angle_beta   90.00
_cell.angle_gamma   90.00
#
_symmetry.space_group_name_H-M   'P 1'
#
loop_
_entity.id
_entity.type
_entity.pdbx_description
1 polymer ?
#
loop_
_entity_poly.entity_id
_entity_poly.type
_entity_poly.pdbx_seq_one_letter_code
_entity_poly.pdbx_strand_id
1 'polypeptide(L)'
;MAGISALVSHGLHPWRLKMTARHGQFEVQTSRPLVAGRWLNLRATFAGESTGFPSPQLSAGVITLPASLGRYPFELARWVLTLSGTDLAPLDEILRAVVVDKNVVSATLKLPSKTGLVDRLAGLYGNAIDSKSVVELYCELTAQQRAKPERDFAAQVRRAFASSNVPPSPSRNAATLVALAMLVGDEKAGYLAGVEPSQTNSCRINPPTVTLYGRGDLPKHWALSAAISAAQGTQLARAVGEWKELADSVSPQSSFAANDPSGFSFVDLAADRAGVQIAKVAIAPQSASATAKWLSIATADQLLPQVVLQGPEGITEGEFKRRFGALDANRYQTAVAVIDRALATAR
;
A
#
# COMPACT_ATOMS: atom_id res chain seq x y z
N MET A 1 14.95 -5.55 -0.15
CA MET A 1 15.28 -4.17 -0.57
C MET A 1 14.82 -3.80 -1.99
N ALA A 2 14.89 -4.71 -2.98
CA ALA A 2 14.46 -4.41 -4.36
C ALA A 2 12.98 -3.96 -4.47
N GLY A 3 12.06 -4.62 -3.74
CA GLY A 3 10.65 -4.26 -3.75
C GLY A 3 10.34 -2.87 -3.14
N ILE A 4 10.97 -2.51 -2.02
CA ILE A 4 10.86 -1.16 -1.43
C ILE A 4 11.43 -0.10 -2.38
N SER A 5 12.53 -0.41 -3.08
CA SER A 5 13.13 0.48 -4.07
C SER A 5 12.18 0.77 -5.23
N ALA A 6 11.49 -0.25 -5.73
CA ALA A 6 10.50 -0.11 -6.79
C ALA A 6 9.27 0.71 -6.33
N LEU A 7 8.77 0.44 -5.12
CA LEU A 7 7.64 1.13 -4.51
C LEU A 7 7.90 2.64 -4.37
N VAL A 8 9.06 3.01 -3.83
CA VAL A 8 9.43 4.41 -3.63
C VAL A 8 9.80 5.11 -4.95
N SER A 9 10.41 4.39 -5.90
CA SER A 9 10.68 4.94 -7.25
C SER A 9 9.41 5.32 -8.00
N HIS A 10 8.34 4.53 -7.85
CA HIS A 10 7.11 4.77 -8.59
C HIS A 10 6.39 6.05 -8.12
N GLY A 11 6.35 6.28 -6.80
CA GLY A 11 5.72 7.47 -6.20
C GLY A 11 6.53 8.77 -6.33
N LEU A 12 7.82 8.71 -6.67
CA LEU A 12 8.71 9.87 -6.79
C LEU A 12 9.00 10.30 -8.23
N HIS A 13 8.24 9.83 -9.23
CA HIS A 13 8.48 10.17 -10.63
C HIS A 13 8.68 11.69 -10.83
N PRO A 14 9.74 12.17 -11.52
CA PRO A 14 10.64 11.41 -12.39
C PRO A 14 11.87 10.77 -11.72
N TRP A 15 11.95 10.79 -10.38
CA TRP A 15 13.08 10.20 -9.65
C TRP A 15 12.98 8.68 -9.57
N ARG A 16 14.12 8.01 -9.72
CA ARG A 16 14.31 6.58 -9.46
C ARG A 16 15.10 6.43 -8.18
N LEU A 17 14.74 5.45 -7.36
CA LEU A 17 15.38 5.15 -6.09
C LEU A 17 15.79 3.68 -6.04
N LYS A 18 17.03 3.42 -5.66
CA LYS A 18 17.58 2.08 -5.48
C LYS A 18 18.23 1.97 -4.12
N MET A 19 17.80 0.99 -3.34
CA MET A 19 18.35 0.68 -2.03
C MET A 19 19.07 -0.66 -2.06
N THR A 20 20.32 -0.68 -1.60
CA THR A 20 21.13 -1.90 -1.54
C THR A 20 21.86 -1.98 -0.21
N ALA A 21 21.69 -3.09 0.51
CA ALA A 21 22.51 -3.42 1.67
C ALA A 21 23.48 -4.55 1.28
N ARG A 22 24.79 -4.31 1.36
CA ARG A 22 25.85 -5.30 1.10
C ARG A 22 27.08 -5.00 1.95
N HIS A 23 27.69 -6.05 2.49
CA HIS A 23 28.97 -5.97 3.22
C HIS A 23 28.96 -4.97 4.39
N GLY A 24 27.85 -4.89 5.14
CA GLY A 24 27.74 -3.95 6.28
C GLY A 24 27.61 -2.48 5.86
N GLN A 25 27.31 -2.23 4.58
CA GLN A 25 26.98 -0.91 4.06
C GLN A 25 25.57 -0.91 3.47
N PHE A 26 24.83 0.14 3.78
CA PHE A 26 23.54 0.44 3.22
C PHE A 26 23.66 1.65 2.29
N GLU A 27 23.38 1.44 1.01
CA GLU A 27 23.43 2.48 -0.01
C GLU A 27 22.02 2.80 -0.50
N VAL A 28 21.69 4.09 -0.53
CA VAL A 28 20.51 4.65 -1.17
C VAL A 28 20.98 5.51 -2.34
N GLN A 29 20.65 5.08 -3.56
CA GLN A 29 20.92 5.81 -4.78
C GLN A 29 19.62 6.42 -5.29
N THR A 30 19.63 7.71 -5.61
CA THR A 30 18.53 8.39 -6.30
C THR A 30 19.00 8.98 -7.62
N SER A 31 18.20 8.83 -8.67
CA SER A 31 18.54 9.27 -10.02
C SER A 31 17.38 10.05 -10.62
N ARG A 32 17.65 11.27 -11.10
CA ARG A 32 16.67 12.10 -11.81
C ARG A 32 17.11 12.33 -13.25
N PRO A 33 16.24 12.12 -14.26
CA PRO A 33 16.53 12.51 -15.62
C PRO A 33 16.59 14.04 -15.73
N LEU A 34 17.57 14.53 -16.47
CA LEU A 34 17.76 15.92 -16.85
C LEU A 34 17.54 16.07 -18.37
N VAL A 35 17.54 17.31 -18.85
CA VAL A 35 17.51 17.61 -20.28
C VAL A 35 18.72 17.02 -21.02
N ALA A 36 18.53 16.72 -22.31
CA ALA A 36 19.55 16.15 -23.20
C ALA A 36 20.11 14.78 -22.76
N GLY A 37 19.28 13.92 -22.16
CA GLY A 37 19.65 12.54 -21.80
C GLY A 37 20.63 12.42 -20.62
N ARG A 38 20.87 13.52 -19.90
CA ARG A 38 21.74 13.53 -18.72
C ARG A 38 20.99 13.07 -17.48
N TRP A 39 21.72 12.61 -16.46
CA TRP A 39 21.15 12.15 -15.20
C TRP A 39 21.85 12.80 -14.02
N LEU A 40 21.06 13.29 -13.06
CA LEU A 40 21.56 13.63 -11.74
C LEU A 40 21.51 12.37 -10.89
N ASN A 41 22.68 11.89 -10.44
CA ASN A 41 22.78 10.73 -9.55
C ASN A 41 23.24 11.20 -8.18
N LEU A 42 22.45 10.92 -7.15
CA LEU A 42 22.80 11.15 -5.77
C LEU A 42 22.94 9.80 -5.08
N ARG A 43 23.90 9.67 -4.18
CA ARG A 43 24.16 8.48 -3.40
C ARG A 43 24.33 8.86 -1.94
N ALA A 44 23.70 8.11 -1.05
CA ALA A 44 23.91 8.17 0.38
C ALA A 44 24.29 6.78 0.88
N THR A 45 25.46 6.66 1.52
CA THR A 45 25.96 5.41 2.08
C THR A 45 26.02 5.50 3.60
N PHE A 46 25.44 4.52 4.26
CA PHE A 46 25.39 4.35 5.71
C PHE A 46 26.16 3.08 6.06
N ALA A 47 26.93 3.08 7.15
CA ALA A 47 27.71 1.93 7.57
C ALA A 47 27.84 1.86 9.09
N GLY A 48 28.01 0.64 9.60
CA GLY A 48 28.26 0.38 11.02
C GLY A 48 27.03 0.54 11.92
N GLU A 49 27.29 0.74 13.20
CA GLU A 49 26.30 0.95 14.24
C GLU A 49 26.33 2.41 14.70
N SER A 50 25.15 3.03 14.82
CA SER A 50 25.03 4.39 15.36
C SER A 50 23.92 4.47 16.40
N THR A 51 24.23 5.09 17.52
CA THR A 51 23.23 5.63 18.44
C THR A 51 22.76 6.98 17.87
N GLY A 52 21.46 7.13 17.62
CA GLY A 52 20.95 8.31 16.91
C GLY A 52 20.89 8.13 15.38
N PHE A 53 20.76 9.26 14.68
CA PHE A 53 20.80 9.31 13.22
C PHE A 53 22.25 9.09 12.72
N PRO A 54 22.50 8.11 11.85
CA PRO A 54 23.83 7.88 11.29
C PRO A 54 24.28 9.09 10.47
N SER A 55 25.60 9.32 10.39
CA SER A 55 26.17 10.32 9.47
C SER A 55 26.45 9.67 8.12
N PRO A 56 25.60 9.86 7.09
CA PRO A 56 25.84 9.22 5.80
C PRO A 56 26.99 9.88 5.05
N GLN A 57 27.71 9.06 4.29
CA GLN A 57 28.59 9.54 3.24
C GLN A 57 27.75 9.87 2.01
N LEU A 58 27.79 11.14 1.56
CA LEU A 58 27.02 11.59 0.41
C LEU A 58 27.90 11.76 -0.82
N SER A 59 27.35 11.41 -1.98
CA SER A 59 27.97 11.68 -3.27
C SER A 59 26.94 12.18 -4.29
N ALA A 60 27.35 13.09 -5.16
CA ALA A 60 26.59 13.56 -6.31
C ALA A 60 27.40 13.29 -7.59
N GLY A 61 26.99 12.29 -8.36
CA GLY A 61 27.77 11.76 -9.47
C GLY A 61 29.12 11.23 -8.98
N VAL A 62 30.21 11.86 -9.44
CA VAL A 62 31.58 11.53 -9.05
C VAL A 62 32.07 12.32 -7.83
N ILE A 63 31.34 13.36 -7.43
CA ILE A 63 31.74 14.25 -6.33
C ILE A 63 31.29 13.62 -5.02
N THR A 64 32.22 13.38 -4.10
CA THR A 64 31.92 12.91 -2.75
C THR A 64 32.01 14.08 -1.78
N LEU A 65 30.92 14.32 -1.03
CA LEU A 65 30.84 15.42 -0.08
C LEU A 65 31.61 15.07 1.21
N PRO A 66 32.17 16.05 1.93
CA PRO A 66 32.70 15.82 3.27
C PRO A 66 31.66 15.17 4.20
N ALA A 67 32.09 14.23 5.04
CA ALA A 67 31.21 13.51 5.97
C ALA A 67 30.44 14.45 6.93
N SER A 68 31.00 15.61 7.26
CA SER A 68 30.34 16.66 8.05
C SER A 68 29.08 17.21 7.38
N LEU A 69 29.01 17.18 6.04
CA LEU A 69 27.86 17.64 5.27
C LEU A 69 26.77 16.56 5.13
N GLY A 70 27.04 15.33 5.57
CA GLY A 70 26.15 14.18 5.41
C GLY A 70 24.77 14.37 6.04
N ARG A 71 24.70 15.06 7.18
CA ARG A 71 23.46 15.24 7.97
C ARG A 71 22.57 16.38 7.48
N TYR A 72 23.17 17.43 6.93
CA TYR A 72 22.46 18.66 6.54
C TYR A 72 21.24 18.46 5.64
N PRO A 73 21.28 17.66 4.55
CA PRO A 73 20.10 17.51 3.71
C PRO A 73 18.92 16.82 4.44
N PHE A 74 19.20 15.96 5.42
CA PHE A 74 18.16 15.29 6.21
C PHE A 74 17.54 16.24 7.24
N GLU A 75 18.35 17.07 7.90
CA GLU A 75 17.85 18.13 8.79
C GLU A 75 17.06 19.19 8.02
N LEU A 76 17.51 19.55 6.82
CA LEU A 76 16.76 20.45 5.93
C LEU A 76 15.42 19.83 5.52
N ALA A 77 15.40 18.55 5.14
CA ALA A 77 14.16 17.85 4.81
C ALA A 77 13.20 17.82 6.02
N ARG A 78 13.70 17.51 7.22
CA ARG A 78 12.92 17.58 8.46
C ARG A 78 12.36 18.99 8.69
N TRP A 79 13.19 20.03 8.57
CA TRP A 79 12.77 21.42 8.77
C TRP A 79 11.68 21.83 7.78
N VAL A 80 11.84 21.52 6.49
CA VAL A 80 10.82 21.77 5.46
C VAL A 80 9.50 21.06 5.78
N LEU A 81 9.58 19.83 6.30
CA LEU A 81 8.40 19.11 6.77
C LEU A 81 7.74 19.84 7.94
N THR A 82 8.51 20.28 8.95
CA THR A 82 8.00 21.00 10.13
C THR A 82 7.35 22.35 9.80
N LEU A 83 7.91 23.11 8.86
CA LEU A 83 7.32 24.37 8.39
C LEU A 83 5.92 24.21 7.82
N SER A 84 5.59 23.00 7.40
CA SER A 84 4.32 22.69 6.80
C SER A 84 3.37 21.95 7.76
N GLY A 85 3.60 22.06 9.07
CA GLY A 85 2.67 21.61 10.10
C GLY A 85 2.88 20.19 10.63
N THR A 86 3.96 19.47 10.27
CA THR A 86 4.29 18.19 10.93
C THR A 86 5.18 18.43 12.15
N ASP A 87 4.80 17.93 13.31
CA ASP A 87 5.62 18.03 14.52
C ASP A 87 6.64 16.88 14.56
N LEU A 88 7.83 17.14 14.00
CA LEU A 88 8.93 16.17 13.94
C LEU A 88 10.05 16.54 14.90
N ALA A 89 10.23 15.70 15.92
CA ALA A 89 11.37 15.73 16.80
C ALA A 89 12.70 15.65 16.01
N PRO A 90 13.83 16.10 16.58
CA PRO A 90 15.15 15.98 15.96
C PRO A 90 15.44 14.56 15.47
N LEU A 91 16.25 14.41 14.41
CA LEU A 91 16.52 13.10 13.80
C LEU A 91 17.07 12.08 14.80
N ASP A 92 17.91 12.52 15.75
CA ASP A 92 18.49 11.69 16.80
C ASP A 92 17.47 11.23 17.87
N GLU A 93 16.33 11.91 17.98
CA GLU A 93 15.23 11.49 18.86
C GLU A 93 14.27 10.53 18.14
N ILE A 94 14.06 10.74 16.84
CA ILE A 94 13.24 9.86 15.99
C ILE A 94 13.93 8.51 15.81
N LEU A 95 15.22 8.52 15.47
CA LEU A 95 16.02 7.31 15.25
C LEU A 95 16.91 7.07 16.47
N ARG A 96 16.53 6.11 17.32
CA ARG A 96 17.31 5.78 18.52
C ARG A 96 18.58 5.00 18.20
N ALA A 97 18.49 4.08 17.25
CA ALA A 97 19.62 3.27 16.83
C ALA A 97 19.45 2.82 15.38
N VAL A 98 20.56 2.79 14.64
CA VAL A 98 20.65 2.17 13.32
C VAL A 98 21.80 1.19 13.34
N VAL A 99 21.52 -0.04 12.95
CA VAL A 99 22.49 -1.13 12.83
C VAL A 99 22.48 -1.60 11.39
N VAL A 100 23.61 -1.46 10.71
CA VAL A 100 23.83 -2.00 9.38
C VAL A 100 24.71 -3.24 9.50
N ASP A 101 24.07 -4.40 9.51
CA ASP A 101 24.74 -5.71 9.47
C ASP A 101 24.78 -6.23 8.03
N LYS A 102 25.60 -7.25 7.75
CA LYS A 102 25.98 -7.80 6.44
C LYS A 102 25.00 -7.50 5.30
N ASN A 103 23.76 -7.96 5.44
CA ASN A 103 22.68 -7.76 4.46
C ASN A 103 21.39 -7.18 5.07
N VAL A 104 21.40 -6.78 6.35
CA VAL A 104 20.20 -6.36 7.09
C VAL A 104 20.43 -4.97 7.67
N VAL A 105 19.45 -4.10 7.49
CA VAL A 105 19.42 -2.77 8.09
C VAL A 105 18.30 -2.76 9.11
N SER A 106 18.64 -2.55 10.38
CA SER A 106 17.69 -2.45 11.48
C SER A 106 17.70 -1.02 12.00
N ALA A 107 16.51 -0.42 12.15
CA ALA A 107 16.35 0.92 12.68
C ALA A 107 15.30 0.91 13.81
N THR A 108 15.67 1.44 14.97
CA THR A 108 14.77 1.58 16.11
C THR A 108 14.21 3.00 16.12
N LEU A 109 12.91 3.11 15.91
CA LEU A 109 12.21 4.40 15.80
C LEU A 109 11.45 4.72 17.09
N LYS A 110 11.53 5.97 17.55
CA LYS A 110 10.64 6.54 18.56
C LYS A 110 9.76 7.58 17.88
N LEU A 111 8.65 7.13 17.33
CA LEU A 111 7.65 8.02 16.73
C LEU A 111 6.63 8.44 17.80
N PRO A 112 6.45 9.74 18.07
CA PRO A 112 5.31 10.22 18.83
C PRO A 112 4.00 9.83 18.14
N SER A 113 2.97 9.50 18.90
CA SER A 113 1.66 9.08 18.35
C SER A 113 0.92 10.17 17.57
N LYS A 114 1.41 11.42 17.52
CA LYS A 114 0.74 12.59 16.92
C LYS A 114 1.70 13.51 16.16
N THR A 115 2.56 12.96 15.29
CA THR A 115 3.49 13.77 14.48
C THR A 115 2.82 14.49 13.29
N GLY A 116 1.58 14.12 12.94
CA GLY A 116 0.92 14.56 11.70
C GLY A 116 1.60 14.06 10.42
N LEU A 117 2.67 13.26 10.54
CA LEU A 117 3.43 12.74 9.40
C LEU A 117 2.60 11.74 8.59
N VAL A 118 1.80 10.92 9.26
CA VAL A 118 0.86 9.97 8.63
C VAL A 118 -0.25 10.74 7.91
N ASP A 119 -0.86 11.73 8.56
CA ASP A 119 -1.91 12.58 7.96
C ASP A 119 -1.40 13.33 6.73
N ARG A 120 -0.12 13.73 6.73
CA ARG A 120 0.50 14.44 5.62
C ARG A 120 1.01 13.51 4.53
N LEU A 121 1.51 12.32 4.84
CA LEU A 121 1.76 11.29 3.82
C LEU A 121 0.43 10.90 3.16
N ALA A 122 -0.64 10.78 3.95
CA ALA A 122 -2.00 10.63 3.43
C ALA A 122 -2.47 11.86 2.66
N GLY A 123 -2.11 13.09 3.02
CA GLY A 123 -2.48 14.31 2.28
C GLY A 123 -1.63 14.61 1.03
N LEU A 124 -0.38 14.12 0.98
CA LEU A 124 0.54 14.27 -0.16
C LEU A 124 0.29 13.21 -1.24
N TYR A 125 -0.20 12.03 -0.84
CA TYR A 125 -0.46 10.91 -1.75
C TYR A 125 -1.93 10.52 -1.86
N GLY A 126 -2.81 11.09 -1.03
CA GLY A 126 -4.15 10.59 -0.80
C GLY A 126 -5.27 11.61 -0.87
N ASN A 127 -6.48 11.10 -1.03
CA ASN A 127 -7.69 11.92 -0.94
C ASN A 127 -8.05 12.09 0.54
N ALA A 128 -8.44 13.29 0.96
CA ALA A 128 -8.96 13.49 2.31
C ALA A 128 -10.25 12.67 2.49
N ILE A 129 -10.15 11.52 3.18
CA ILE A 129 -11.30 10.70 3.57
C ILE A 129 -11.80 11.23 4.91
N ASP A 130 -13.11 11.48 5.00
CA ASP A 130 -13.73 11.86 6.27
C ASP A 130 -13.80 10.66 7.22
N SER A 131 -13.07 10.74 8.33
CA SER A 131 -13.00 9.69 9.35
C SER A 131 -14.35 9.42 10.00
N LYS A 132 -15.21 10.44 10.16
CA LYS A 132 -16.57 10.28 10.70
C LYS A 132 -17.42 9.42 9.80
N SER A 133 -17.41 9.71 8.49
CA SER A 133 -18.10 8.90 7.48
C SER A 133 -17.64 7.44 7.50
N VAL A 134 -16.34 7.17 7.69
CA VAL A 134 -15.83 5.79 7.79
C VAL A 134 -16.39 5.07 9.02
N VAL A 135 -16.39 5.73 10.19
CA VAL A 135 -16.93 5.15 11.42
C VAL A 135 -18.43 4.87 11.28
N GLU A 136 -19.20 5.81 10.74
CA GLU A 136 -20.64 5.64 10.51
C GLU A 136 -20.94 4.46 9.58
N LEU A 137 -20.25 4.39 8.43
CA LEU A 137 -20.41 3.31 7.46
C LEU A 137 -19.97 1.96 8.02
N TYR A 138 -18.87 1.90 8.76
CA TYR A 138 -18.42 0.66 9.40
C TYR A 138 -19.44 0.18 10.42
N CYS A 139 -19.95 1.06 11.28
CA CYS A 139 -20.96 0.69 12.26
C CYS A 139 -22.29 0.27 11.63
N GLU A 140 -22.69 0.90 10.52
CA GLU A 140 -23.85 0.48 9.75
C GLU A 140 -23.65 -0.93 9.19
N LEU A 141 -22.51 -1.18 8.55
CA LEU A 141 -22.16 -2.47 7.98
C LEU A 141 -22.10 -3.59 9.02
N THR A 142 -21.52 -3.33 10.19
CA THR A 142 -21.47 -4.32 11.27
C THR A 142 -22.84 -4.57 11.89
N ALA A 143 -23.68 -3.55 12.04
CA ALA A 143 -25.06 -3.73 12.50
C ALA A 143 -25.87 -4.59 11.51
N GLN A 144 -25.76 -4.32 10.22
CA GLN A 144 -26.39 -5.14 9.17
C GLN A 144 -25.85 -6.58 9.17
N GLN A 145 -24.54 -6.75 9.40
CA GLN A 145 -23.93 -8.08 9.49
C GLN A 145 -24.40 -8.87 10.71
N ARG A 146 -24.62 -8.22 11.86
CA ARG A 146 -25.21 -8.86 13.04
C ARG A 146 -26.66 -9.27 12.79
N ALA A 147 -27.45 -8.40 12.16
CA ALA A 147 -28.87 -8.64 11.92
C ALA A 147 -29.12 -9.70 10.84
N LYS A 148 -28.35 -9.66 9.75
CA LYS A 148 -28.44 -10.61 8.63
C LYS A 148 -27.03 -11.03 8.20
N PRO A 149 -26.46 -12.09 8.81
CA PRO A 149 -25.14 -12.57 8.46
C PRO A 149 -25.06 -12.91 6.97
N GLU A 150 -24.01 -12.40 6.33
CA GLU A 150 -23.72 -12.64 4.92
C GLU A 150 -22.24 -13.00 4.76
N ARG A 151 -21.96 -13.99 3.92
CA ARG A 151 -20.61 -14.49 3.66
C ARG A 151 -20.18 -14.30 2.21
N ASP A 152 -21.10 -14.06 1.28
CA ASP A 152 -20.75 -13.74 -0.11
C ASP A 152 -20.16 -12.34 -0.20
N PHE A 153 -18.95 -12.23 -0.78
CA PHE A 153 -18.27 -10.94 -0.90
C PHE A 153 -19.03 -9.96 -1.79
N ALA A 154 -19.61 -10.43 -2.89
CA ALA A 154 -20.39 -9.55 -3.77
C ALA A 154 -21.62 -9.00 -3.05
N ALA A 155 -22.27 -9.81 -2.19
CA ALA A 155 -23.34 -9.35 -1.33
C ALA A 155 -22.89 -8.31 -0.30
N GLN A 156 -21.68 -8.45 0.27
CA GLN A 156 -21.11 -7.41 1.16
C GLN A 156 -20.79 -6.11 0.40
N VAL A 157 -20.28 -6.19 -0.83
CA VAL A 157 -20.07 -5.01 -1.68
C VAL A 157 -21.40 -4.34 -1.99
N ARG A 158 -22.41 -5.10 -2.43
CA ARG A 158 -23.75 -4.57 -2.71
C ARG A 158 -24.35 -3.89 -1.48
N ARG A 159 -24.17 -4.51 -0.31
CA ARG A 159 -24.59 -3.96 0.98
C ARG A 159 -23.90 -2.64 1.31
N ALA A 160 -22.57 -2.57 1.16
CA ALA A 160 -21.79 -1.37 1.45
C ALA A 160 -22.15 -0.18 0.54
N PHE A 161 -22.55 -0.46 -0.69
CA PHE A 161 -22.95 0.55 -1.69
C PHE A 161 -24.47 0.66 -1.86
N ALA A 162 -25.27 -0.07 -1.08
CA ALA A 162 -26.71 0.07 -1.08
C ALA A 162 -27.07 1.49 -0.64
N SER A 163 -28.02 2.12 -1.34
CA SER A 163 -28.32 3.53 -1.15
C SER A 163 -28.70 3.83 0.30
N SER A 164 -27.87 4.61 0.98
CA SER A 164 -28.32 5.39 2.14
C SER A 164 -28.91 6.73 1.62
N ASN A 165 -29.60 7.49 2.48
CA ASN A 165 -30.17 8.79 2.14
C ASN A 165 -29.14 9.86 1.68
N VAL A 166 -27.84 9.55 1.74
CA VAL A 166 -26.77 10.44 1.27
C VAL A 166 -26.37 10.08 -0.17
N PRO A 167 -26.28 11.03 -1.11
CA PRO A 167 -25.90 10.73 -2.48
C PRO A 167 -24.46 10.19 -2.59
N PRO A 168 -24.16 9.28 -3.53
CA PRO A 168 -22.81 8.85 -3.79
C PRO A 168 -21.90 10.02 -4.20
N SER A 169 -20.68 10.05 -3.66
CA SER A 169 -19.65 11.04 -3.99
C SER A 169 -18.27 10.37 -3.94
N PRO A 170 -17.23 10.96 -4.53
CA PRO A 170 -15.86 10.44 -4.41
C PRO A 170 -15.42 10.16 -2.97
N SER A 171 -15.64 11.13 -2.07
CA SER A 171 -15.27 11.01 -0.66
C SER A 171 -16.07 9.93 0.05
N ARG A 172 -17.39 9.85 -0.24
CA ARG A 172 -18.25 8.80 0.31
C ARG A 172 -17.81 7.42 -0.14
N ASN A 173 -17.56 7.24 -1.44
CA ASN A 173 -17.12 5.96 -1.98
C ASN A 173 -15.78 5.53 -1.38
N ALA A 174 -14.86 6.48 -1.18
CA ALA A 174 -13.59 6.20 -0.51
C ALA A 174 -13.81 5.72 0.93
N ALA A 175 -14.69 6.40 1.70
CA ALA A 175 -15.04 5.98 3.05
C ALA A 175 -15.71 4.59 3.08
N THR A 176 -16.61 4.30 2.14
CA THR A 176 -17.26 2.98 1.99
C THR A 176 -16.24 1.88 1.71
N LEU A 177 -15.24 2.12 0.86
CA LEU A 177 -14.20 1.14 0.57
C LEU A 177 -13.33 0.85 1.80
N VAL A 178 -12.99 1.87 2.59
CA VAL A 178 -12.26 1.69 3.86
C VAL A 178 -13.11 0.91 4.87
N ALA A 179 -14.38 1.28 5.06
CA ALA A 179 -15.28 0.58 5.97
C ALA A 179 -15.50 -0.89 5.57
N LEU A 180 -15.59 -1.18 4.27
CA LEU A 180 -15.67 -2.54 3.75
C LEU A 180 -14.38 -3.34 4.04
N ALA A 181 -13.20 -2.73 3.88
CA ALA A 181 -11.92 -3.36 4.21
C ALA A 181 -11.80 -3.67 5.72
N MET A 182 -12.32 -2.79 6.58
CA MET A 182 -12.39 -3.03 8.02
C MET A 182 -13.31 -4.22 8.35
N LEU A 183 -14.45 -4.35 7.67
CA LEU A 183 -15.40 -5.45 7.88
C LEU A 183 -14.82 -6.80 7.42
N VAL A 184 -14.25 -6.84 6.21
CA VAL A 184 -13.83 -8.09 5.53
C VAL A 184 -12.45 -8.56 5.98
N GLY A 185 -11.57 -7.61 6.32
CA GLY A 185 -10.19 -7.86 6.71
C GLY A 185 -9.97 -7.59 8.20
N ASP A 186 -9.23 -6.51 8.47
CA ASP A 186 -8.82 -6.10 9.80
C ASP A 186 -9.27 -4.65 10.04
N GLU A 187 -9.79 -4.37 11.22
CA GLU A 187 -10.23 -3.05 11.68
C GLU A 187 -9.12 -1.98 11.54
N LYS A 188 -7.84 -2.39 11.56
CA LYS A 188 -6.67 -1.52 11.30
C LYS A 188 -6.69 -0.87 9.93
N ALA A 189 -7.49 -1.35 8.97
CA ALA A 189 -7.70 -0.63 7.71
C ALA A 189 -8.26 0.79 7.95
N GLY A 190 -8.91 1.05 9.08
CA GLY A 190 -9.37 2.38 9.49
C GLY A 190 -8.27 3.43 9.61
N TYR A 191 -7.02 3.03 9.87
CA TYR A 191 -5.88 3.96 9.90
C TYR A 191 -5.64 4.66 8.56
N LEU A 192 -6.10 4.08 7.44
CA LEU A 192 -6.06 4.71 6.13
C LEU A 192 -6.88 6.01 6.05
N ALA A 193 -7.83 6.17 6.97
CA ALA A 193 -8.69 7.35 7.09
C ALA A 193 -8.56 8.04 8.46
N GLY A 194 -7.48 7.77 9.21
CA GLY A 194 -7.28 8.35 10.54
C GLY A 194 -8.30 7.89 11.59
N VAL A 195 -8.87 6.69 11.43
CA VAL A 195 -9.79 6.08 12.41
C VAL A 195 -8.98 5.23 13.39
N GLU A 196 -9.04 5.58 14.66
CA GLU A 196 -8.49 4.82 15.77
C GLU A 196 -9.47 3.73 16.24
N PRO A 197 -8.99 2.56 16.70
CA PRO A 197 -9.87 1.47 17.17
C PRO A 197 -10.84 1.88 18.30
N SER A 198 -10.47 2.88 19.11
CA SER A 198 -11.34 3.38 20.17
C SER A 198 -12.64 4.02 19.65
N GLN A 199 -12.63 4.52 18.41
CA GLN A 199 -13.77 5.19 17.78
C GLN A 199 -14.85 4.20 17.30
N THR A 200 -14.49 2.93 17.08
CA THR A 200 -15.40 1.89 16.57
C THR A 200 -15.77 0.83 17.61
N ASN A 201 -15.26 0.95 18.84
CA ASN A 201 -15.50 0.00 19.94
C ASN A 201 -16.97 -0.38 20.16
N SER A 202 -17.91 0.56 19.99
CA SER A 202 -19.34 0.32 20.20
C SER A 202 -19.97 -0.61 19.16
N CYS A 203 -19.41 -0.66 17.95
CA CYS A 203 -19.97 -1.40 16.81
C CYS A 203 -19.05 -2.50 16.28
N ARG A 204 -17.85 -2.66 16.87
CA ARG A 204 -16.88 -3.69 16.53
C ARG A 204 -17.47 -5.10 16.58
N ILE A 205 -17.11 -5.94 15.62
CA ILE A 205 -17.45 -7.37 15.60
C ILE A 205 -16.19 -8.21 15.40
N ASN A 206 -16.31 -9.50 15.68
CA ASN A 206 -15.35 -10.47 15.15
C ASN A 206 -15.51 -10.49 13.62
N PRO A 207 -14.43 -10.25 12.85
CA PRO A 207 -14.53 -10.21 11.40
C PRO A 207 -15.19 -11.48 10.85
N PRO A 208 -16.27 -11.37 10.06
CA PRO A 208 -16.90 -12.54 9.46
C PRO A 208 -15.96 -13.20 8.44
N THR A 209 -16.07 -14.51 8.27
CA THR A 209 -15.47 -15.20 7.12
C THR A 209 -16.28 -14.88 5.87
N VAL A 210 -15.84 -13.85 5.16
CA VAL A 210 -16.38 -13.47 3.85
C VAL A 210 -15.58 -14.20 2.77
N THR A 211 -16.26 -14.70 1.75
CA THR A 211 -15.65 -15.49 0.67
C THR A 211 -16.05 -14.96 -0.70
N LEU A 212 -15.13 -15.08 -1.65
CA LEU A 212 -15.37 -14.89 -3.08
C LEU A 212 -14.91 -16.17 -3.78
N TYR A 213 -15.82 -16.83 -4.52
CA TYR A 213 -15.57 -18.18 -5.08
C TYR A 213 -15.13 -19.22 -4.02
N GLY A 214 -15.66 -19.12 -2.81
CA GLY A 214 -15.32 -20.00 -1.69
C GLY A 214 -13.97 -19.70 -1.02
N ARG A 215 -13.19 -18.73 -1.53
CA ARG A 215 -11.90 -18.29 -0.97
C ARG A 215 -12.07 -17.09 -0.05
N GLY A 216 -11.48 -17.15 1.15
CA GLY A 216 -11.59 -16.10 2.18
C GLY A 216 -10.48 -15.04 2.14
N ASP A 217 -9.44 -15.30 1.36
CA ASP A 217 -8.28 -14.45 1.09
C ASP A 217 -8.60 -13.40 0.00
N LEU A 218 -9.21 -13.79 -1.13
CA LEU A 218 -9.54 -12.88 -2.24
C LEU A 218 -10.33 -11.63 -1.83
N PRO A 219 -11.38 -11.73 -0.98
CA PRO A 219 -12.09 -10.54 -0.48
C PRO A 219 -11.19 -9.55 0.27
N LYS A 220 -10.20 -10.06 1.02
CA LYS A 220 -9.28 -9.24 1.80
C LYS A 220 -8.31 -8.49 0.89
N HIS A 221 -7.73 -9.19 -0.09
CA HIS A 221 -6.90 -8.58 -1.13
C HIS A 221 -7.65 -7.47 -1.86
N TRP A 222 -8.84 -7.79 -2.39
CA TRP A 222 -9.67 -6.83 -3.11
C TRP A 222 -10.01 -5.61 -2.26
N ALA A 223 -10.53 -5.81 -1.04
CA ALA A 223 -11.02 -4.73 -0.19
C ALA A 223 -9.88 -3.85 0.33
N LEU A 224 -8.78 -4.45 0.78
CA LEU A 224 -7.62 -3.70 1.26
C LEU A 224 -6.98 -2.88 0.13
N SER A 225 -6.78 -3.49 -1.04
CA SER A 225 -6.20 -2.78 -2.19
C SER A 225 -7.10 -1.65 -2.70
N ALA A 226 -8.43 -1.83 -2.66
CA ALA A 226 -9.38 -0.77 -2.97
C ALA A 226 -9.32 0.37 -1.94
N ALA A 227 -9.27 0.05 -0.64
CA ALA A 227 -9.16 1.03 0.44
C ALA A 227 -7.86 1.82 0.37
N ILE A 228 -6.70 1.16 0.19
CA ILE A 228 -5.41 1.84 0.01
C ILE A 228 -5.45 2.73 -1.23
N SER A 229 -6.04 2.26 -2.34
CA SER A 229 -6.16 3.06 -3.56
C SER A 229 -7.02 4.30 -3.39
N ALA A 230 -8.11 4.19 -2.63
CA ALA A 230 -9.01 5.29 -2.35
C ALA A 230 -8.36 6.33 -1.41
N ALA A 231 -7.62 5.84 -0.41
CA ALA A 231 -6.98 6.64 0.62
C ALA A 231 -5.66 7.28 0.18
N GLN A 232 -4.81 6.57 -0.58
CA GLN A 232 -3.40 6.93 -0.84
C GLN A 232 -3.02 6.82 -2.33
N GLY A 233 -4.02 6.67 -3.21
CA GLY A 233 -3.81 6.60 -4.65
C GLY A 233 -3.44 5.20 -5.18
N THR A 234 -3.72 4.99 -6.47
CA THR A 234 -3.60 3.67 -7.12
C THR A 234 -2.17 3.13 -7.25
N GLN A 235 -1.16 4.01 -7.25
CA GLN A 235 0.24 3.60 -7.42
C GLN A 235 0.79 2.90 -6.17
N LEU A 236 0.47 3.43 -4.99
CA LEU A 236 0.90 2.83 -3.73
C LEU A 236 0.24 1.46 -3.52
N ALA A 237 -1.05 1.35 -3.77
CA ALA A 237 -1.78 0.09 -3.63
C ALA A 237 -1.22 -1.02 -4.52
N ARG A 238 -0.90 -0.72 -5.80
CA ARG A 238 -0.26 -1.69 -6.70
C ARG A 238 1.09 -2.15 -6.17
N ALA A 239 1.91 -1.21 -5.72
CA ALA A 239 3.24 -1.53 -5.22
C ALA A 239 3.20 -2.34 -3.92
N VAL A 240 2.24 -2.06 -3.02
CA VAL A 240 2.03 -2.83 -1.78
C VAL A 240 1.59 -4.27 -2.11
N GLY A 241 0.64 -4.46 -3.02
CA GLY A 241 0.21 -5.79 -3.47
C GLY A 241 1.37 -6.58 -4.09
N GLU A 242 2.05 -6.01 -5.09
CA GLU A 242 3.20 -6.67 -5.73
C GLU A 242 4.34 -6.99 -4.75
N TRP A 243 4.57 -6.11 -3.76
CA TRP A 243 5.56 -6.35 -2.72
C TRP A 243 5.15 -7.49 -1.79
N LYS A 244 3.88 -7.57 -1.41
CA LYS A 244 3.35 -8.66 -0.59
C LYS A 244 3.54 -10.01 -1.30
N GLU A 245 3.08 -10.11 -2.55
CA GLU A 245 3.20 -11.34 -3.33
C GLU A 245 4.66 -11.79 -3.50
N LEU A 246 5.57 -10.83 -3.69
CA LEU A 246 7.00 -11.14 -3.74
C LEU A 246 7.54 -11.53 -2.37
N ALA A 247 7.11 -10.91 -1.28
CA ALA A 247 7.55 -11.25 0.09
C ALA A 247 7.10 -12.67 0.48
N ASP A 248 5.88 -13.06 0.12
CA ASP A 248 5.33 -14.39 0.38
C ASP A 248 6.09 -15.48 -0.40
N SER A 249 6.77 -15.12 -1.51
CA SER A 249 7.66 -16.01 -2.25
C SER A 249 9.05 -16.25 -1.61
N VAL A 250 9.45 -15.42 -0.63
CA VAL A 250 10.83 -15.34 -0.11
C VAL A 250 11.00 -15.92 1.30
N SER A 251 10.02 -15.84 2.20
CA SER A 251 10.24 -16.32 3.59
C SER A 251 8.98 -16.75 4.36
N PRO A 252 9.02 -17.87 5.11
CA PRO A 252 7.93 -18.37 5.98
C PRO A 252 7.56 -17.49 7.19
N GLN A 253 8.24 -16.36 7.39
CA GLN A 253 8.13 -15.49 8.58
C GLN A 253 7.99 -14.01 8.18
N SER A 254 7.17 -13.75 7.16
CA SER A 254 6.75 -12.37 6.85
C SER A 254 6.01 -11.78 8.06
N SER A 255 6.48 -10.66 8.58
CA SER A 255 5.87 -9.93 9.71
C SER A 255 4.44 -9.44 9.44
N PHE A 256 3.96 -9.58 8.19
CA PHE A 256 2.62 -9.21 7.75
C PHE A 256 1.71 -10.42 7.50
N ALA A 257 2.22 -11.65 7.62
CA ALA A 257 1.44 -12.88 7.53
C ALA A 257 2.02 -13.94 8.48
N ALA A 258 1.55 -13.93 9.74
CA ALA A 258 1.73 -15.09 10.59
C ALA A 258 0.89 -16.25 10.01
N ASN A 259 1.56 -17.24 9.39
CA ASN A 259 1.05 -18.57 9.00
C ASN A 259 0.49 -18.80 7.58
N ASP A 260 0.98 -18.14 6.52
CA ASP A 260 0.67 -18.63 5.15
C ASP A 260 1.85 -18.48 4.15
N PRO A 261 2.76 -19.46 4.07
CA PRO A 261 3.90 -19.45 3.16
C PRO A 261 3.52 -19.99 1.76
N SER A 262 2.44 -19.48 1.16
CA SER A 262 1.90 -20.05 -0.08
C SER A 262 2.80 -19.80 -1.29
N GLY A 263 3.56 -18.69 -1.34
CA GLY A 263 4.34 -18.28 -2.51
C GLY A 263 3.59 -17.28 -3.40
N PHE A 264 4.23 -16.72 -4.43
CA PHE A 264 3.62 -15.67 -5.26
C PHE A 264 2.34 -16.19 -5.94
N SER A 265 1.23 -15.46 -5.80
CA SER A 265 -0.06 -15.79 -6.41
C SER A 265 -0.51 -14.75 -7.43
N PHE A 266 -0.69 -15.18 -8.68
CA PHE A 266 -1.32 -14.33 -9.69
C PHE A 266 -2.82 -14.15 -9.45
N VAL A 267 -3.45 -15.02 -8.66
CA VAL A 267 -4.87 -14.90 -8.31
C VAL A 267 -5.05 -13.82 -7.23
N ASP A 268 -4.17 -13.80 -6.23
CA ASP A 268 -4.14 -12.75 -5.20
C ASP A 268 -3.81 -11.39 -5.82
N LEU A 269 -2.81 -11.37 -6.72
CA LEU A 269 -2.51 -10.18 -7.53
C LEU A 269 -3.72 -9.72 -8.35
N ALA A 270 -4.49 -10.65 -8.94
CA ALA A 270 -5.68 -10.28 -9.69
C ALA A 270 -6.77 -9.66 -8.80
N ALA A 271 -6.96 -10.18 -7.59
CA ALA A 271 -7.86 -9.58 -6.59
C ALA A 271 -7.40 -8.16 -6.20
N ASP A 272 -6.11 -7.96 -5.95
CA ASP A 272 -5.53 -6.64 -5.66
C ASP A 272 -5.76 -5.67 -6.83
N ARG A 273 -5.45 -6.08 -8.06
CA ARG A 273 -5.64 -5.26 -9.27
C ARG A 273 -7.10 -4.89 -9.48
N ALA A 274 -8.03 -5.81 -9.22
CA ALA A 274 -9.46 -5.56 -9.32
C ALA A 274 -9.91 -4.46 -8.36
N GLY A 275 -9.50 -4.56 -7.08
CA GLY A 275 -9.76 -3.54 -6.07
C GLY A 275 -9.20 -2.17 -6.46
N VAL A 276 -7.93 -2.11 -6.91
CA VAL A 276 -7.29 -0.87 -7.38
C VAL A 276 -8.07 -0.23 -8.53
N GLN A 277 -8.43 -1.01 -9.55
CA GLN A 277 -9.11 -0.48 -10.72
C GLN A 277 -10.52 0.02 -10.38
N ILE A 278 -11.22 -0.61 -9.43
CA ILE A 278 -12.54 -0.14 -8.96
C ILE A 278 -12.40 1.16 -8.17
N ALA A 279 -11.49 1.22 -7.21
CA ALA A 279 -11.27 2.41 -6.41
C ALA A 279 -10.96 3.64 -7.29
N LYS A 280 -10.14 3.46 -8.33
CA LYS A 280 -9.81 4.52 -9.30
C LYS A 280 -11.05 5.21 -9.89
N VAL A 281 -12.05 4.44 -10.29
CA VAL A 281 -13.28 4.99 -10.92
C VAL A 281 -14.34 5.34 -9.88
N ALA A 282 -14.32 4.71 -8.71
CA ALA A 282 -15.21 5.02 -7.60
C ALA A 282 -14.90 6.40 -6.98
N ILE A 283 -13.64 6.83 -6.99
CA ILE A 283 -13.22 8.12 -6.41
C ILE A 283 -13.02 9.23 -7.44
N ALA A 284 -13.26 8.96 -8.73
CA ALA A 284 -13.16 9.99 -9.76
C ALA A 284 -14.49 10.75 -9.87
N PRO A 285 -14.51 12.11 -9.78
CA PRO A 285 -15.75 12.90 -9.76
C PRO A 285 -16.74 12.55 -10.89
N GLN A 286 -16.23 12.28 -12.09
CA GLN A 286 -17.01 11.98 -13.28
C GLN A 286 -17.68 10.59 -13.26
N SER A 287 -17.17 9.64 -12.49
CA SER A 287 -17.65 8.24 -12.48
C SER A 287 -18.07 7.74 -11.11
N ALA A 288 -17.88 8.50 -10.04
CA ALA A 288 -18.17 8.09 -8.67
C ALA A 288 -19.62 7.65 -8.47
N SER A 289 -20.58 8.44 -8.98
CA SER A 289 -22.01 8.10 -8.85
C SER A 289 -22.38 6.86 -9.65
N ALA A 290 -21.92 6.75 -10.90
CA ALA A 290 -22.17 5.57 -11.74
C ALA A 290 -21.54 4.31 -11.14
N THR A 291 -20.32 4.41 -10.62
CA THR A 291 -19.59 3.29 -10.01
C THR A 291 -20.28 2.81 -8.74
N ALA A 292 -20.73 3.72 -7.87
CA ALA A 292 -21.47 3.34 -6.66
C ALA A 292 -22.78 2.60 -6.98
N LYS A 293 -23.52 3.10 -7.98
CA LYS A 293 -24.74 2.44 -8.48
C LYS A 293 -24.46 1.06 -9.08
N TRP A 294 -23.34 0.90 -9.78
CA TRP A 294 -22.92 -0.39 -10.30
C TRP A 294 -22.52 -1.35 -9.17
N LEU A 295 -21.74 -0.89 -8.18
CA LEU A 295 -21.33 -1.69 -7.02
C LEU A 295 -22.51 -2.16 -6.17
N SER A 296 -23.60 -1.39 -6.10
CA SER A 296 -24.81 -1.77 -5.36
C SER A 296 -25.56 -2.97 -5.97
N ILE A 297 -25.25 -3.33 -7.22
CA ILE A 297 -25.83 -4.49 -7.93
C ILE A 297 -24.78 -5.47 -8.49
N ALA A 298 -23.50 -5.23 -8.25
CA ALA A 298 -22.41 -6.00 -8.85
C ALA A 298 -22.46 -7.49 -8.44
N THR A 299 -22.10 -8.34 -9.41
CA THR A 299 -21.94 -9.79 -9.21
C THR A 299 -20.50 -10.15 -8.87
N ALA A 300 -20.27 -11.38 -8.40
CA ALA A 300 -18.92 -11.87 -8.12
C ALA A 300 -17.98 -11.78 -9.34
N ASP A 301 -18.47 -12.18 -10.52
CA ASP A 301 -17.70 -12.20 -11.77
C ASP A 301 -17.35 -10.79 -12.28
N GLN A 302 -18.21 -9.82 -12.01
CA GLN A 302 -17.95 -8.41 -12.28
C GLN A 302 -16.91 -7.80 -11.33
N LEU A 303 -16.84 -8.29 -10.07
CA LEU A 303 -15.86 -7.82 -9.09
C LEU A 303 -14.49 -8.46 -9.29
N LEU A 304 -14.45 -9.74 -9.66
CA LEU A 304 -13.25 -10.50 -9.99
C LEU A 304 -13.62 -11.61 -11.00
N PRO A 305 -13.29 -11.47 -12.29
CA PRO A 305 -13.70 -12.42 -13.32
C PRO A 305 -13.13 -13.82 -13.07
N GLN A 306 -13.95 -14.85 -13.19
CA GLN A 306 -13.54 -16.22 -12.86
C GLN A 306 -12.35 -16.71 -13.70
N VAL A 307 -12.15 -16.16 -14.91
CA VAL A 307 -11.00 -16.48 -15.77
C VAL A 307 -9.64 -16.18 -15.11
N VAL A 308 -9.57 -15.18 -14.21
CA VAL A 308 -8.29 -14.84 -13.55
C VAL A 308 -7.92 -15.82 -12.43
N LEU A 309 -8.87 -16.64 -11.98
CA LEU A 309 -8.63 -17.69 -10.97
C LEU A 309 -7.83 -18.87 -11.52
N GLN A 310 -7.62 -18.95 -12.83
CA GLN A 310 -6.76 -19.94 -13.46
C GLN A 310 -5.27 -19.53 -13.45
N GLY A 311 -4.96 -18.38 -12.83
CA GLY A 311 -3.60 -17.88 -12.68
C GLY A 311 -2.72 -18.82 -11.84
N PRO A 312 -1.40 -18.87 -12.10
CA PRO A 312 -0.52 -19.71 -11.31
C PRO A 312 -0.37 -19.13 -9.89
N GLU A 313 -0.42 -20.02 -8.90
CA GLU A 313 -0.20 -19.74 -7.49
C GLU A 313 0.91 -20.64 -6.97
N GLY A 314 1.34 -20.44 -5.72
CA GLY A 314 2.33 -21.36 -5.15
C GLY A 314 3.77 -21.08 -5.54
N ILE A 315 4.05 -19.93 -6.18
CA ILE A 315 5.29 -19.76 -6.95
C ILE A 315 6.42 -19.31 -6.03
N THR A 316 7.44 -20.15 -5.86
CA THR A 316 8.65 -19.82 -5.09
C THR A 316 9.44 -18.67 -5.74
N GLU A 317 10.25 -17.93 -4.98
CA GLU A 317 11.08 -16.86 -5.54
C GLU A 317 11.99 -17.35 -6.68
N GLY A 318 12.61 -18.54 -6.52
CA GLY A 318 13.48 -19.12 -7.54
C GLY A 318 12.73 -19.44 -8.83
N GLU A 319 11.50 -19.96 -8.70
CA GLU A 319 10.63 -20.19 -9.85
C GLU A 319 10.12 -18.89 -10.46
N PHE A 320 9.74 -17.90 -9.65
CA PHE A 320 9.33 -16.59 -10.11
C PHE A 320 10.44 -15.92 -10.92
N LYS A 321 11.68 -15.90 -10.43
CA LYS A 321 12.84 -15.36 -11.17
C LYS A 321 13.07 -16.09 -12.49
N ARG A 322 12.98 -17.42 -12.49
CA ARG A 322 13.15 -18.24 -13.70
C ARG A 322 12.06 -17.96 -14.74
N ARG A 323 10.79 -17.93 -14.33
CA ARG A 323 9.62 -17.79 -15.22
C ARG A 323 9.31 -16.34 -15.60
N PHE A 324 9.39 -15.43 -14.64
CA PHE A 324 8.91 -14.04 -14.74
C PHE A 324 10.00 -12.98 -14.49
N GLY A 325 11.11 -13.36 -13.86
CA GLY A 325 12.26 -12.47 -13.69
C GLY A 325 12.10 -11.53 -12.52
N ALA A 326 12.32 -10.25 -12.79
CA ALA A 326 12.04 -9.19 -11.84
C ALA A 326 10.73 -8.49 -12.21
N LEU A 327 10.20 -7.68 -11.30
CA LEU A 327 8.94 -6.95 -11.50
C LEU A 327 9.00 -5.97 -12.68
N ASP A 328 10.19 -5.54 -13.12
CA ASP A 328 10.40 -4.69 -14.29
C ASP A 328 10.63 -5.49 -15.59
N ALA A 329 10.70 -6.82 -15.52
CA ALA A 329 10.93 -7.66 -16.68
C ALA A 329 9.67 -7.72 -17.57
N ASN A 330 9.87 -7.65 -18.89
CA ASN A 330 8.78 -7.67 -19.88
C ASN A 330 7.86 -8.89 -19.74
N ARG A 331 8.42 -10.05 -19.37
CA ARG A 331 7.66 -11.29 -19.18
C ARG A 331 6.69 -11.23 -17.99
N TYR A 332 7.07 -10.56 -16.89
CA TYR A 332 6.17 -10.27 -15.78
C TYR A 332 5.09 -9.27 -16.19
N GLN A 333 5.48 -8.15 -16.82
CA GLN A 333 4.55 -7.11 -17.27
C GLN A 333 3.50 -7.65 -18.25
N THR A 334 3.89 -8.58 -19.13
CA THR A 334 2.97 -9.27 -20.03
C THR A 334 1.94 -10.12 -19.29
N ALA A 335 2.36 -10.83 -18.24
CA ALA A 335 1.45 -11.62 -17.41
C ALA A 335 0.44 -10.72 -16.65
N VAL A 336 0.90 -9.61 -16.09
CA VAL A 336 0.02 -8.61 -15.46
C VAL A 336 -0.95 -7.99 -16.46
N ALA A 337 -0.52 -7.73 -17.69
CA ALA A 337 -1.39 -7.20 -18.74
C ALA A 337 -2.49 -8.18 -19.19
N VAL A 338 -2.33 -9.49 -18.99
CA VAL A 338 -3.43 -10.47 -19.18
C VAL A 338 -4.51 -10.26 -18.12
N ILE A 339 -4.10 -10.14 -16.85
CA ILE A 339 -5.02 -9.86 -15.73
C ILE A 339 -5.77 -8.55 -15.99
N ASP A 340 -5.05 -7.46 -16.28
CA ASP A 340 -5.69 -6.16 -16.47
C ASP A 340 -6.71 -6.15 -17.61
N ARG A 341 -6.45 -6.88 -18.69
CA ARG A 341 -7.40 -7.01 -19.81
C ARG A 341 -8.66 -7.77 -19.40
N ALA A 342 -8.52 -8.86 -18.67
CA ALA A 342 -9.67 -9.61 -18.15
C ALA A 342 -10.53 -8.74 -17.20
N LEU A 343 -9.89 -7.93 -16.35
CA LEU A 343 -10.58 -7.01 -15.45
C LEU A 343 -11.30 -5.86 -16.20
N ALA A 344 -10.75 -5.41 -17.32
CA ALA A 344 -11.35 -4.35 -18.13
C ALA A 344 -12.62 -4.81 -18.86
N THR A 345 -12.71 -6.09 -19.24
CA THR A 345 -13.89 -6.65 -19.95
C THR A 345 -15.06 -6.99 -19.05
N ALA A 346 -14.86 -7.03 -17.73
CA ALA A 346 -15.88 -7.43 -16.77
C ALA A 346 -16.76 -6.28 -16.26
N ARG A 347 -16.56 -5.08 -16.81
CA ARG A 347 -17.22 -3.83 -16.39
C ARG A 347 -18.23 -3.36 -17.42
#